data_AF-A0A0B0PQ74-F1
#
_entry.id   AF-A0A0B0PQ74-F1
#
_cell.length_a   1.000
_cell.length_b   1.000
_cell.length_c   1.000
_cell.angle_alpha   90.00
_cell.angle_beta   90.00
_cell.angle_gamma   90.00
#
_symmetry.space_group_name_H-M   'P 1'
#
loop_
_entity.id
_entity.type
_entity.pdbx_description
1 polymer ?
#
loop_
_entity_poly.entity_id
_entity_poly.type
_entity_poly.pdbx_seq_one_letter_code
_entity_poly.pdbx_strand_id
1 'polypeptide(L)'
;MSSTEEGGGAVGAPGGVVSTDQTIINNNTNNNPLETIIPIPGTDFTRSNGELRNLRSLDEAFDGDHLDPTAQPLIQRVPSTLRRHEDFGKYYKPKVISIGPLHHDDPTLHESEKLKLKLAAHFVKKIDVDKDTLYNNMKTEMDGLKECYDPKELEKYSNDNEKLAWMFFVDGCAILQAVYMRYGQDYHRKSN
;
A
#
# COMPACT_ATOMS: atom_id res chain seq x y z
N MET A 1 -18.89 -61.70 -17.93
CA MET A 1 -19.77 -62.06 -19.05
C MET A 1 -20.02 -60.81 -19.89
N SER A 2 -19.73 -60.92 -21.20
CA SER A 2 -20.10 -60.07 -22.36
C SER A 2 -19.64 -58.59 -22.36
N SER A 3 -18.78 -58.07 -23.27
CA SER A 3 -18.67 -58.14 -24.76
C SER A 3 -19.85 -57.41 -25.44
N THR A 4 -19.74 -56.51 -26.44
CA THR A 4 -18.71 -56.17 -27.48
C THR A 4 -19.19 -54.87 -28.21
N GLU A 5 -18.31 -53.93 -28.62
CA GLU A 5 -17.89 -53.55 -30.01
C GLU A 5 -18.95 -52.78 -30.86
N GLU A 6 -18.67 -51.89 -31.83
CA GLU A 6 -17.57 -51.55 -32.76
C GLU A 6 -17.55 -50.01 -33.01
N GLY A 7 -16.46 -49.31 -33.36
CA GLY A 7 -15.72 -49.33 -34.65
C GLY A 7 -16.33 -48.30 -35.62
N GLY A 8 -15.65 -47.50 -36.44
CA GLY A 8 -14.26 -47.28 -36.84
C GLY A 8 -14.29 -46.22 -37.96
N GLY A 9 -13.18 -45.54 -38.25
CA GLY A 9 -13.12 -44.62 -39.39
C GLY A 9 -11.90 -43.70 -39.39
N ALA A 10 -10.82 -44.16 -40.01
CA ALA A 10 -9.65 -43.35 -40.35
C ALA A 10 -9.70 -43.03 -41.85
N VAL A 11 -9.60 -41.75 -42.25
CA VAL A 11 -8.97 -41.30 -43.52
C VAL A 11 -8.61 -39.81 -43.42
N GLY A 12 -7.37 -39.45 -43.76
CA GLY A 12 -7.10 -38.21 -44.51
C GLY A 12 -6.33 -37.10 -43.79
N ALA A 13 -4.99 -37.20 -43.77
CA ALA A 13 -4.14 -36.02 -43.78
C ALA A 13 -4.15 -35.38 -45.19
N PRO A 14 -4.01 -34.05 -45.27
CA PRO A 14 -2.95 -33.53 -46.11
C PRO A 14 -2.11 -32.48 -45.37
N GLY A 15 -0.81 -32.52 -45.64
CA GLY A 15 0.16 -31.58 -45.11
C GLY A 15 -0.14 -30.14 -45.50
N GLY A 16 0.07 -29.25 -44.53
CA GLY A 16 0.22 -27.81 -44.73
C GLY A 16 1.42 -27.38 -43.92
N VAL A 17 2.47 -26.96 -44.62
CA VAL A 17 3.77 -26.56 -44.12
C VAL A 17 3.64 -25.48 -43.03
N VAL A 18 4.37 -25.69 -41.92
CA VAL A 18 4.69 -24.66 -40.93
C VAL A 18 5.37 -23.49 -41.63
N SER A 19 4.64 -22.37 -41.78
CA SER A 19 5.23 -21.09 -42.14
C SER A 19 5.53 -20.32 -40.86
N THR A 20 6.71 -20.54 -40.32
CA THR A 20 7.32 -19.65 -39.32
C THR A 20 7.72 -18.36 -40.01
N ASP A 21 6.87 -17.34 -39.91
CA ASP A 21 7.29 -15.95 -40.08
C ASP A 21 6.94 -15.21 -38.79
N GLN A 22 7.87 -15.26 -37.84
CA GLN A 22 7.86 -14.39 -36.67
C GLN A 22 8.54 -13.08 -37.08
N THR A 23 7.74 -12.14 -37.59
CA THR A 23 8.16 -10.75 -37.68
C THR A 23 8.25 -10.19 -36.26
N ILE A 24 9.49 -10.11 -35.76
CA ILE A 24 9.83 -9.34 -34.57
C ILE A 24 9.56 -7.87 -34.91
N ILE A 25 8.37 -7.38 -34.57
CA ILE A 25 8.07 -5.95 -34.59
C ILE A 25 8.72 -5.38 -33.33
N ASN A 26 9.88 -4.75 -33.50
CA ASN A 26 10.50 -3.91 -32.49
C ASN A 26 9.61 -2.67 -32.26
N ASN A 27 8.61 -2.79 -31.39
CA ASN A 27 7.87 -1.64 -30.87
C ASN A 27 8.74 -0.94 -29.80
N ASN A 28 9.79 -0.27 -30.25
CA ASN A 28 10.38 0.83 -29.47
C ASN A 28 9.44 2.04 -29.64
N THR A 29 8.31 2.03 -28.95
CA THR A 29 7.49 3.23 -28.82
C THR A 29 8.17 4.14 -27.82
N ASN A 30 8.97 5.05 -28.37
CA ASN A 30 9.23 6.35 -27.79
C ASN A 30 7.88 7.05 -27.56
N ASN A 31 7.26 6.80 -26.40
CA ASN A 31 5.99 7.40 -25.99
C ASN A 31 6.20 8.89 -25.68
N ASN A 32 6.52 9.71 -26.68
CA ASN A 32 6.41 11.16 -26.55
C ASN A 32 4.94 11.52 -26.80
N PRO A 33 4.17 11.95 -25.79
CA PRO A 33 2.75 12.22 -25.94
C PRO A 33 2.43 13.31 -26.97
N LEU A 34 3.42 14.14 -27.34
CA LEU A 34 3.26 15.15 -28.38
C LEU A 34 3.14 14.57 -29.80
N GLU A 35 3.64 13.35 -30.06
CA GLU A 35 3.55 12.72 -31.39
C GLU A 35 2.19 12.06 -31.66
N THR A 36 1.33 11.91 -30.65
CA THR A 36 -0.04 11.37 -30.78
C THR A 36 -1.07 12.44 -31.16
N ILE A 37 -0.66 13.72 -31.25
CA ILE A 37 -1.55 14.82 -31.64
C ILE A 37 -1.82 14.72 -33.14
N ILE A 38 -3.00 14.22 -33.52
CA ILE A 38 -3.45 14.19 -34.92
C ILE A 38 -3.71 15.64 -35.36
N PRO A 39 -2.95 16.19 -36.33
CA PRO A 39 -3.19 17.54 -36.82
C PRO A 39 -4.54 17.57 -37.55
N ILE A 40 -5.48 18.39 -37.10
CA ILE A 40 -6.73 18.64 -37.82
C ILE A 40 -6.46 19.77 -38.82
N PRO A 41 -6.47 19.52 -40.15
CA PRO A 41 -6.18 20.56 -41.13
C PRO A 41 -7.35 21.56 -41.23
N GLY A 42 -7.07 22.86 -41.05
CA GLY A 42 -7.92 23.92 -41.58
C GLY A 42 -8.95 24.58 -40.66
N THR A 43 -8.77 24.57 -39.34
CA THR A 43 -9.68 25.27 -38.42
C THR A 43 -8.91 26.18 -37.47
N ASP A 44 -9.02 27.48 -37.70
CA ASP A 44 -8.66 28.52 -36.74
C ASP A 44 -9.73 28.52 -35.63
N PHE A 45 -9.55 27.68 -34.62
CA PHE A 45 -10.51 27.60 -33.50
C PHE A 45 -10.36 28.84 -32.62
N THR A 46 -11.10 29.90 -32.93
CA THR A 46 -11.25 31.03 -31.99
C THR A 46 -12.04 30.56 -30.79
N ARG A 47 -11.33 30.24 -29.71
CA ARG A 47 -11.92 29.70 -28.51
C ARG A 47 -12.68 30.78 -27.75
N SER A 48 -13.88 30.46 -27.27
CA SER A 48 -14.66 31.41 -26.48
C SER A 48 -13.95 31.74 -25.16
N ASN A 49 -14.26 32.91 -24.58
CA ASN A 49 -13.74 33.29 -23.27
C ASN A 49 -14.12 32.27 -22.16
N GLY A 50 -15.25 31.59 -22.30
CA GLY A 50 -15.68 30.54 -21.38
C GLY A 50 -14.78 29.31 -21.46
N GLU A 51 -14.51 28.85 -22.68
CA GLU A 51 -13.59 27.73 -22.91
C GLU A 51 -12.17 28.07 -22.42
N LEU A 52 -11.66 29.28 -22.72
CA LEU A 52 -10.38 29.81 -22.22
C LEU A 52 -10.25 29.69 -20.70
N ARG A 53 -11.31 30.09 -19.97
CA ARG A 53 -11.37 29.90 -18.51
C ARG A 53 -11.33 28.43 -18.11
N ASN A 54 -12.03 27.54 -18.81
CA ASN A 54 -12.04 26.11 -18.50
C ASN A 54 -10.68 25.41 -18.71
N LEU A 55 -9.83 25.83 -19.66
CA LEU A 55 -8.45 25.28 -19.70
C LEU A 55 -7.57 25.93 -18.65
N ARG A 56 -7.73 27.24 -18.37
CA ARG A 56 -6.98 27.88 -17.29
C ARG A 56 -7.24 27.19 -15.94
N SER A 57 -8.46 26.75 -15.68
CA SER A 57 -8.76 25.98 -14.47
C SER A 57 -8.04 24.63 -14.40
N LEU A 58 -7.58 24.06 -15.53
CA LEU A 58 -6.73 22.86 -15.50
C LEU A 58 -5.31 23.19 -15.03
N ASP A 59 -4.76 24.33 -15.47
CA ASP A 59 -3.46 24.82 -15.01
C ASP A 59 -3.52 25.13 -13.50
N GLU A 60 -4.58 25.82 -13.05
CA GLU A 60 -4.82 26.14 -11.63
C GLU A 60 -4.99 24.87 -10.77
N ALA A 61 -5.63 23.82 -11.30
CA ALA A 61 -5.77 22.54 -10.61
C ALA A 61 -4.45 21.77 -10.52
N PHE A 62 -3.50 22.03 -11.42
CA PHE A 62 -2.17 21.42 -11.38
C PHE A 62 -1.24 22.17 -10.41
N ASP A 63 -1.38 23.49 -10.33
CA ASP A 63 -0.65 24.34 -9.39
C ASP A 63 -1.20 24.24 -7.95
N GLY A 64 -2.45 23.79 -7.79
CA GLY A 64 -3.15 23.59 -6.53
C GLY A 64 -2.89 22.23 -5.88
N ASP A 65 -1.66 22.01 -5.42
CA ASP A 65 -1.31 21.16 -4.26
C ASP A 65 0.22 21.00 -4.25
N HIS A 66 0.94 22.10 -4.00
CA HIS A 66 2.28 21.94 -3.44
C HIS A 66 2.07 21.31 -2.06
N LEU A 67 2.29 19.99 -1.94
CA LEU A 67 2.25 19.28 -0.67
C LEU A 67 3.05 20.09 0.33
N ASP A 68 2.35 20.74 1.27
CA ASP A 68 2.99 21.47 2.34
C ASP A 68 3.82 20.43 3.12
N PRO A 69 5.16 20.52 3.13
CA PRO A 69 6.00 19.57 3.84
C PRO A 69 5.73 19.58 5.35
N THR A 70 5.02 20.60 5.84
CA THR A 70 4.60 20.77 7.22
C THR A 70 3.16 20.31 7.48
N ALA A 71 2.42 19.92 6.44
CA ALA A 71 1.09 19.34 6.61
C ALA A 71 1.18 18.02 7.39
N GLN A 72 0.25 17.85 8.32
CA GLN A 72 0.16 16.66 9.15
C GLN A 72 -0.13 15.45 8.25
N PRO A 73 0.65 14.36 8.34
CA PRO A 73 0.49 13.22 7.46
C PRO A 73 -0.86 12.52 7.72
N LEU A 74 -1.67 12.37 6.67
CA LEU A 74 -2.95 11.66 6.74
C LEU A 74 -2.76 10.17 6.43
N ILE A 75 -2.93 9.34 7.45
CA ILE A 75 -2.91 7.88 7.39
C ILE A 75 -4.33 7.39 7.12
N GLN A 76 -4.52 6.75 5.98
CA GLN A 76 -5.82 6.25 5.53
C GLN A 76 -5.65 4.93 4.78
N ARG A 77 -6.75 4.18 4.65
CA ARG A 77 -6.74 2.96 3.83
C ARG A 77 -6.56 3.30 2.36
N VAL A 78 -5.88 2.40 1.67
CA VAL A 78 -5.79 2.44 0.21
C VAL A 78 -7.20 2.43 -0.39
N PRO A 79 -7.49 3.32 -1.36
CA PRO A 79 -8.79 3.39 -2.01
C PRO A 79 -9.32 2.03 -2.45
N SER A 80 -10.61 1.81 -2.27
CA SER A 80 -11.26 0.53 -2.57
C SER A 80 -11.17 0.13 -4.04
N THR A 81 -11.02 1.10 -4.95
CA THR A 81 -10.77 0.89 -6.39
C THR A 81 -9.48 0.11 -6.62
N LEU A 82 -8.41 0.43 -5.90
CA LEU A 82 -7.13 -0.28 -5.99
C LEU A 82 -7.15 -1.60 -5.22
N ARG A 83 -7.81 -1.62 -4.05
CA ARG A 83 -7.85 -2.80 -3.18
C ARG A 83 -8.73 -3.94 -3.68
N ARG A 84 -9.80 -3.64 -4.45
CA ARG A 84 -10.77 -4.65 -4.92
C ARG A 84 -10.22 -5.58 -6.01
N HIS A 85 -9.19 -5.15 -6.73
CA HIS A 85 -8.59 -6.00 -7.74
C HIS A 85 -7.85 -7.16 -7.06
N GLU A 86 -8.22 -8.39 -7.39
CA GLU A 86 -7.73 -9.60 -6.71
C GLU A 86 -6.20 -9.71 -6.74
N ASP A 87 -5.60 -9.30 -7.87
CA ASP A 87 -4.14 -9.33 -8.02
C ASP A 87 -3.40 -8.36 -7.09
N PHE A 88 -4.05 -7.26 -6.67
CA PHE A 88 -3.42 -6.18 -5.92
C PHE A 88 -3.78 -6.15 -4.43
N GLY A 89 -4.95 -6.69 -4.05
CA GLY A 89 -5.44 -6.65 -2.66
C GLY A 89 -4.45 -7.20 -1.62
N LYS A 90 -3.66 -8.20 -2.01
CA LYS A 90 -2.62 -8.82 -1.15
C LYS A 90 -1.43 -7.92 -0.80
N TYR A 91 -1.16 -6.87 -1.59
CA TYR A 91 -0.05 -5.95 -1.33
C TYR A 91 -0.40 -4.84 -0.35
N TYR A 92 -1.70 -4.62 -0.11
CA TYR A 92 -2.20 -3.62 0.83
C TYR A 92 -2.52 -4.22 2.21
N LYS A 93 -2.00 -5.41 2.50
CA LYS A 93 -2.17 -6.09 3.79
C LYS A 93 -0.82 -6.49 4.36
N PRO A 94 -0.61 -6.34 5.68
CA PRO A 94 0.57 -6.88 6.34
C PRO A 94 0.61 -8.41 6.22
N LYS A 95 1.81 -8.96 6.03
CA LYS A 95 2.03 -10.41 5.87
C LYS A 95 2.45 -11.11 7.16
N VAL A 96 2.98 -10.36 8.12
CA VAL A 96 3.64 -10.93 9.30
C VAL A 96 3.19 -10.23 10.57
N ILE A 97 3.23 -8.89 10.61
CA ILE A 97 2.89 -8.11 11.79
C ILE A 97 1.97 -6.96 11.36
N SER A 98 0.82 -6.85 12.00
CA SER A 98 -0.07 -5.68 11.90
C SER A 98 0.49 -4.54 12.75
N ILE A 99 0.50 -3.33 12.18
CA ILE A 99 0.87 -2.10 12.88
C ILE A 99 -0.29 -1.12 12.75
N GLY A 100 -0.69 -0.55 13.87
CA GLY A 100 -1.72 0.46 13.98
C GLY A 100 -3.15 -0.06 13.75
N PRO A 101 -4.13 0.86 13.86
CA PRO A 101 -5.55 0.54 13.92
C PRO A 101 -6.11 -0.06 12.63
N LEU A 102 -5.49 0.21 11.48
CA LEU A 102 -6.01 -0.19 10.16
C LEU A 102 -6.00 -1.71 9.93
N HIS A 103 -5.03 -2.40 10.55
CA HIS A 103 -4.77 -3.83 10.33
C HIS A 103 -4.79 -4.68 11.60
N HIS A 104 -5.06 -4.09 12.77
CA HIS A 104 -4.96 -4.77 14.06
C HIS A 104 -5.86 -6.02 14.18
N ASP A 105 -7.11 -5.93 13.72
CA ASP A 105 -8.10 -7.00 13.90
C ASP A 105 -8.02 -8.09 12.80
N ASP A 106 -6.90 -8.23 12.09
CA ASP A 106 -6.73 -9.30 11.10
C ASP A 106 -6.50 -10.65 11.82
N PRO A 107 -7.45 -11.60 11.75
CA PRO A 107 -7.33 -12.87 12.47
C PRO A 107 -6.16 -13.72 11.99
N THR A 108 -5.67 -13.49 10.75
CA THR A 108 -4.50 -14.19 10.21
C THR A 108 -3.20 -13.78 10.89
N LEU A 109 -3.20 -12.67 11.64
CA LEU A 109 -2.03 -12.07 12.29
C LEU A 109 -2.08 -12.17 13.82
N HIS A 110 -2.97 -12.98 14.40
CA HIS A 110 -3.12 -13.08 15.86
C HIS A 110 -1.82 -13.48 16.60
N GLU A 111 -1.02 -14.39 16.03
CA GLU A 111 0.26 -14.77 16.63
C GLU A 111 1.28 -13.62 16.64
N SER A 112 1.13 -12.66 15.72
CA SER A 112 1.98 -11.46 15.68
C SER A 112 1.74 -10.54 16.88
N GLU A 113 0.53 -10.50 17.43
CA GLU A 113 0.22 -9.70 18.63
C GLU A 113 1.02 -10.19 19.85
N LYS A 114 1.16 -11.52 20.01
CA LYS A 114 2.00 -12.10 21.07
C LYS A 114 3.48 -11.77 20.87
N LEU A 115 3.95 -11.77 19.62
CA LEU A 115 5.32 -11.39 19.29
C LEU A 115 5.57 -9.91 19.59
N LYS A 116 4.66 -9.02 19.20
CA LYS A 116 4.75 -7.58 19.48
C LYS A 116 4.83 -7.30 20.97
N LEU A 117 3.99 -7.95 21.79
CA LEU A 117 4.05 -7.80 23.25
C LEU A 117 5.41 -8.21 23.83
N LYS A 118 6.00 -9.31 23.34
CA LYS A 118 7.35 -9.72 23.77
C LYS A 118 8.41 -8.70 23.37
N LEU A 119 8.37 -8.21 22.12
CA LEU A 119 9.30 -7.20 21.63
C LEU A 119 9.17 -5.89 22.42
N ALA A 120 7.94 -5.45 22.69
CA ALA A 120 7.67 -4.27 23.50
C ALA A 120 8.21 -4.44 24.93
N ALA A 121 7.98 -5.59 25.57
CA ALA A 121 8.53 -5.87 26.89
C ALA A 121 10.07 -5.85 26.90
N HIS A 122 10.71 -6.39 25.85
CA HIS A 122 12.16 -6.30 25.69
C HIS A 122 12.65 -4.86 25.53
N PHE A 123 11.94 -4.03 24.76
CA PHE A 123 12.25 -2.62 24.59
C PHE A 123 12.25 -1.87 25.92
N VAL A 124 11.13 -1.98 26.65
CA VAL A 124 10.92 -1.29 27.93
C VAL A 124 12.01 -1.69 28.93
N LYS A 125 12.28 -3.00 29.04
CA LYS A 125 13.36 -3.50 29.90
C LYS A 125 14.73 -2.97 29.48
N LYS A 126 14.98 -2.81 28.18
CA LYS A 126 16.27 -2.38 27.65
C LYS A 126 16.57 -0.91 27.94
N ILE A 127 15.57 -0.04 27.79
CA ILE A 127 15.76 1.40 28.03
C ILE A 127 15.72 1.78 29.51
N ASP A 128 15.37 0.82 30.38
CA ASP A 128 15.31 0.97 31.84
C ASP A 128 14.39 2.14 32.28
N VAL A 129 13.28 2.31 31.57
CA VAL A 129 12.23 3.27 31.90
C VAL A 129 11.01 2.52 32.38
N ASP A 130 10.33 3.08 33.38
CA ASP A 130 9.08 2.55 33.88
C ASP A 130 8.01 2.47 32.77
N LYS A 131 7.35 1.31 32.68
CA LYS A 131 6.36 1.02 31.65
C LYS A 131 5.13 1.93 31.76
N ASP A 132 4.72 2.27 32.98
CA ASP A 132 3.52 3.06 33.22
C ASP A 132 3.76 4.51 32.77
N THR A 133 4.99 5.01 32.98
CA THR A 133 5.45 6.30 32.46
C THR A 133 5.39 6.34 30.93
N LEU A 134 5.93 5.35 30.22
CA LEU A 134 5.89 5.30 28.75
C LEU A 134 4.46 5.20 28.21
N TYR A 135 3.63 4.38 28.85
CA TYR A 135 2.22 4.25 28.47
C TYR A 135 1.43 5.54 28.73
N ASN A 136 1.70 6.23 29.84
CA ASN A 136 1.08 7.52 30.14
C ASN A 136 1.50 8.59 29.13
N ASN A 137 2.77 8.62 28.71
CA ASN A 137 3.22 9.52 27.64
C ASN A 137 2.47 9.25 26.33
N MET A 138 2.27 7.97 25.97
CA MET A 138 1.48 7.61 24.79
C MET A 138 0.03 8.14 24.87
N LYS A 139 -0.60 8.08 26.05
CA LYS A 139 -1.95 8.64 26.23
C LYS A 139 -1.98 10.16 26.04
N THR A 140 -0.94 10.88 26.47
CA THR A 140 -0.83 12.34 26.28
C THR A 140 -0.73 12.72 24.81
N GLU A 141 -0.03 11.92 23.99
CA GLU A 141 0.14 12.16 22.55
C GLU A 141 -1.05 11.68 21.69
N MET A 142 -2.01 11.00 22.31
CA MET A 142 -3.06 10.27 21.60
C MET A 142 -3.94 11.17 20.72
N ASP A 143 -4.25 12.38 21.16
CA ASP A 143 -5.11 13.29 20.39
C ASP A 143 -4.43 13.73 19.09
N GLY A 144 -3.16 14.11 19.14
CA GLY A 144 -2.37 14.41 17.95
C GLY A 144 -2.16 13.19 17.05
N LEU A 145 -2.04 11.99 17.63
CA LEU A 145 -1.97 10.75 16.84
C LEU A 145 -3.28 10.46 16.10
N LYS A 146 -4.44 10.75 16.68
CA LYS A 146 -5.75 10.55 16.03
C LYS A 146 -5.94 11.49 14.84
N GLU A 147 -5.43 12.73 14.94
CA GLU A 147 -5.48 13.71 13.85
C GLU A 147 -4.71 13.24 12.61
N CYS A 148 -3.71 12.39 12.79
CA CYS A 148 -2.99 11.76 11.69
C CYS A 148 -3.78 10.66 10.96
N TYR A 149 -5.02 10.33 11.37
CA TYR A 149 -5.84 9.32 10.70
C TYR A 149 -7.12 9.93 10.13
N ASP A 150 -7.64 9.33 9.06
CA ASP A 150 -9.04 9.58 8.69
C ASP A 150 -9.94 9.14 9.87
N PRO A 151 -10.80 10.03 10.40
CA PRO A 151 -11.69 9.72 11.52
C PRO A 151 -12.52 8.44 11.33
N LYS A 152 -12.88 8.11 10.07
CA LYS A 152 -13.62 6.87 9.74
C LYS A 152 -12.81 5.61 10.05
N GLU A 153 -11.49 5.66 9.95
CA GLU A 153 -10.62 4.52 10.25
C GLU A 153 -10.51 4.27 11.77
N LEU A 154 -10.81 5.28 12.59
CA LEU A 154 -10.77 5.21 14.04
C LEU A 154 -12.15 5.07 14.69
N GLU A 155 -13.24 5.08 13.92
CA GLU A 155 -14.61 5.04 14.43
C GLU A 155 -14.85 3.87 15.40
N LYS A 156 -14.27 2.70 15.12
CA LYS A 156 -14.34 1.51 16.00
C LYS A 156 -13.66 1.68 17.37
N TYR A 157 -12.83 2.71 17.54
CA TYR A 157 -12.13 3.05 18.77
C TYR A 157 -12.64 4.34 19.42
N SER A 158 -13.70 4.95 18.88
CA SER A 158 -14.25 6.24 19.35
C SER A 158 -14.56 6.28 20.85
N ASN A 159 -14.96 5.16 21.43
CA ASN A 159 -15.27 5.01 22.86
C ASN A 159 -14.20 4.22 23.64
N ASP A 160 -13.07 3.88 23.02
CA ASP A 160 -12.04 3.00 23.59
C ASP A 160 -10.64 3.54 23.29
N ASN A 161 -10.39 4.71 23.87
CA ASN A 161 -9.13 5.41 23.78
C ASN A 161 -7.98 4.61 24.40
N GLU A 162 -8.28 3.85 25.46
CA GLU A 162 -7.33 2.97 26.14
C GLU A 162 -6.83 1.87 25.20
N LYS A 163 -7.72 1.23 24.44
CA LYS A 163 -7.31 0.22 23.44
C LYS A 163 -6.45 0.83 22.35
N LEU A 164 -6.76 2.04 21.89
CA LEU A 164 -5.96 2.71 20.87
C LEU A 164 -4.58 3.11 21.40
N ALA A 165 -4.50 3.69 22.61
CA ALA A 165 -3.25 4.03 23.26
C ALA A 165 -2.38 2.78 23.52
N TRP A 166 -3.00 1.69 23.98
CA TRP A 166 -2.29 0.42 24.20
C TRP A 166 -1.71 -0.14 22.90
N MET A 167 -2.48 -0.08 21.82
CA MET A 167 -2.03 -0.50 20.50
C MET A 167 -0.82 0.28 20.03
N PHE A 168 -0.86 1.62 20.07
CA PHE A 168 0.27 2.45 19.67
C PHE A 168 1.49 2.25 20.56
N PHE A 169 1.29 2.09 21.87
CA PHE A 169 2.37 1.79 22.80
C PHE A 169 3.08 0.48 22.46
N VAL A 170 2.32 -0.61 22.28
CA VAL A 170 2.87 -1.94 21.97
C VAL A 170 3.54 -1.94 20.59
N ASP A 171 2.88 -1.38 19.58
CA ASP A 171 3.40 -1.34 18.21
C ASP A 171 4.67 -0.50 18.11
N GLY A 172 4.68 0.69 18.73
CA GLY A 172 5.84 1.58 18.76
C GLY A 172 7.03 0.93 19.46
N CYS A 173 6.83 0.35 20.64
CA CYS A 173 7.91 -0.35 21.35
C CYS A 173 8.42 -1.58 20.57
N ALA A 174 7.53 -2.32 19.93
CA ALA A 174 7.92 -3.48 19.11
C ALA A 174 8.78 -3.08 17.90
N ILE A 175 8.39 -2.01 17.19
CA ILE A 175 9.17 -1.46 16.07
C ILE A 175 10.54 -1.00 16.56
N LEU A 176 10.59 -0.22 17.64
CA LEU A 176 11.86 0.29 18.17
C LEU A 176 12.79 -0.85 18.63
N GLN A 177 12.24 -1.91 19.23
CA GLN A 177 13.04 -3.11 19.54
C GLN A 177 13.55 -3.80 18.29
N ALA A 178 12.74 -3.94 17.24
CA ALA A 178 13.16 -4.56 15.99
C ALA A 178 14.29 -3.75 15.32
N VAL A 179 14.17 -2.43 15.30
CA VAL A 179 15.23 -1.51 14.84
C VAL A 179 16.50 -1.70 15.67
N TYR A 180 16.38 -1.74 17.01
CA TYR A 180 17.53 -2.01 17.88
C TYR A 180 18.17 -3.37 17.65
N MET A 181 17.40 -4.43 17.40
CA MET A 181 17.95 -5.75 17.11
C MET A 181 18.69 -5.75 15.77
N ARG A 182 18.24 -4.95 14.80
CA ARG A 182 18.85 -4.85 13.48
C ARG A 182 20.11 -4.01 13.46
N TYR A 183 20.13 -2.87 14.16
CA TYR A 183 21.19 -1.86 14.07
C TYR A 183 21.98 -1.65 15.37
N GLY A 184 21.52 -2.18 16.50
CA GLY A 184 22.18 -2.04 17.80
C GLY A 184 23.39 -2.96 18.01
N GLN A 185 23.65 -3.91 17.11
CA GLN A 185 24.81 -4.81 17.18
C GLN A 185 26.12 -4.13 16.78
N ASP A 186 26.06 -2.95 16.16
CA ASP A 186 27.24 -2.23 15.67
C ASP A 186 27.94 -1.38 16.75
N TYR A 187 27.28 -1.13 17.89
CA TYR A 187 27.83 -0.32 18.98
C TYR A 187 28.59 -1.12 20.05
N HIS A 188 28.40 -2.44 20.12
CA HIS A 188 29.10 -3.31 21.09
C HIS A 188 30.30 -4.07 20.51
N ARG A 189 30.56 -4.00 19.19
CA ARG A 189 31.69 -4.69 18.55
C ARG A 189 33.02 -3.91 18.62
N LYS A 190 33.06 -2.71 19.21
CA LYS A 190 34.27 -1.86 19.27
C LYS A 190 34.91 -1.73 20.66
N SER A 191 34.50 -2.53 21.63
CA SER A 191 35.15 -2.58 22.94
C SER A 191 35.59 -4.01 23.26
N ASN A 192 36.71 -4.43 22.66
CA ASN A 192 37.59 -5.50 23.12
C ASN A 192 39.01 -5.18 22.67
#